data_AF-A0A0K1EJ14-F1
#
_entry.id   AF-A0A0K1EJ14-F1
#
_cell.length_a   1.000
_cell.length_b   1.000
_cell.length_c   1.000
_cell.angle_alpha   90.00
_cell.angle_beta   90.00
_cell.angle_gamma   90.00
#
_symmetry.space_group_name_H-M   'P 1'
#
loop_
_entity.id
_entity.type
_entity.pdbx_description
1 polymer ?
#
loop_
_entity_poly.entity_id
_entity_poly.type
_entity_poly.pdbx_seq_one_letter_code
_entity_poly.pdbx_strand_id
1 'polypeptide(L)'
;MTHHLHAEAPRAPSTTTELRPLRLCIVDMNNGHVNQAMRCLRGMSATFFERVRVYNPDLPCELYEVSPRDTNDPIPRDCDLYIGTGGPGSPFDDDGQPWTYDLGRFLDETVESVHRGGADQRAMFAICHSFEMVVRHFDVAKIAPRIDRKFGIMPIYMTTEGQAHPLLAPFGDRLFAFEHRNWEAIDLDERKLAALGGTLLARESRDGISKGRAILGLDVAPGIEAVQFHPEADRAGVVNWISRPEQAAAFKATYGEVTYQAMLRTLDDPRRVARTYTLLIPGWLTRRFNLIAPHRGYTPLSPVPDVVPERFTSTAAPPIGGRASSFPTALQHAPNSA
;
A
#
# COMPACT_ATOMS: atom_id res chain seq x y z
N MET A 1 36.96 19.94 63.27
CA MET A 1 36.77 19.36 61.93
C MET A 1 35.36 18.81 61.84
N THR A 2 34.44 19.61 61.31
CA THR A 2 33.03 19.27 61.11
C THR A 2 32.88 18.61 59.73
N HIS A 3 32.57 17.32 59.69
CA HIS A 3 32.21 16.63 58.45
C HIS A 3 30.69 16.78 58.23
N HIS A 4 30.30 17.57 57.23
CA HIS A 4 28.95 17.57 56.70
C HIS A 4 28.77 16.39 55.75
N LEU A 5 27.91 15.44 56.12
CA LEU A 5 27.38 14.42 55.23
C LEU A 5 26.21 15.05 54.45
N HIS A 6 26.42 15.30 53.16
CA HIS A 6 25.31 15.60 52.24
C HIS A 6 24.56 14.31 51.94
N ALA A 7 23.31 14.22 52.40
CA ALA A 7 22.38 13.20 51.94
C ALA A 7 21.95 13.56 50.50
N GLU A 8 22.30 12.70 49.53
CA GLU A 8 21.75 12.77 48.18
C GLU A 8 20.25 12.44 48.23
N ALA A 9 19.45 13.33 47.65
CA ALA A 9 18.02 13.08 47.46
C ALA A 9 17.80 11.88 46.51
N PRO A 10 16.79 11.03 46.75
CA PRO A 10 16.51 9.91 45.88
C PRO A 10 16.14 10.41 44.49
N ARG A 11 16.93 10.00 43.48
CA ARG A 11 16.57 10.18 42.07
C ARG A 11 15.24 9.49 41.81
N ALA A 12 14.26 10.26 41.33
CA ALA A 12 13.01 9.69 40.85
C ALA A 12 13.31 8.67 39.73
N PRO A 13 12.64 7.51 39.70
CA PRO A 13 12.80 6.57 38.61
C PRO A 13 12.34 7.24 37.31
N SER A 14 13.26 7.41 36.35
CA SER A 14 12.93 7.83 34.99
C SER A 14 12.16 6.68 34.33
N THR A 15 10.84 6.72 34.45
CA THR A 15 9.94 5.83 33.72
C THR A 15 9.73 6.40 32.33
N THR A 16 10.78 6.47 31.53
CA THR A 16 10.60 6.50 30.07
C THR A 16 10.15 5.10 29.69
N THR A 17 8.83 4.88 29.68
CA THR A 17 8.24 3.73 29.00
C THR A 17 8.69 3.84 27.55
N GLU A 18 9.62 2.97 27.11
CA GLU A 18 10.10 2.99 25.74
C GLU A 18 8.90 2.81 24.80
N LEU A 19 8.74 3.75 23.87
CA LEU A 19 7.69 3.67 22.86
C LEU A 19 7.93 2.42 22.02
N ARG A 20 6.90 1.58 21.85
CA ARG A 20 6.98 0.48 20.88
C ARG A 20 7.32 1.07 19.50
N PRO A 21 8.26 0.49 18.73
CA PRO A 21 8.56 0.93 17.37
C PRO A 21 7.32 0.91 16.47
N LEU A 22 7.19 1.91 15.60
CA LEU A 22 6.26 1.88 14.48
C LEU A 22 6.88 1.06 13.34
N ARG A 23 6.16 0.05 12.87
CA ARG A 23 6.68 -0.89 11.89
C ARG A 23 5.83 -0.92 10.63
N LEU A 24 6.47 -0.69 9.48
CA LEU A 24 5.87 -0.75 8.16
C LEU A 24 6.53 -1.87 7.36
N CYS A 25 5.74 -2.77 6.80
CA CYS A 25 6.20 -3.85 5.95
C CYS A 25 5.77 -3.61 4.50
N ILE A 26 6.71 -3.72 3.55
CA ILE A 26 6.40 -3.85 2.13
C ILE A 26 6.42 -5.34 1.79
N VAL A 27 5.28 -5.85 1.34
CA VAL A 27 5.12 -7.24 0.87
C VAL A 27 5.31 -7.23 -0.64
N ASP A 28 6.51 -7.62 -1.07
CA ASP A 28 6.97 -7.60 -2.44
C ASP A 28 6.46 -8.81 -3.23
N MET A 29 5.53 -8.56 -4.15
CA MET A 29 4.93 -9.57 -5.03
C MET A 29 5.61 -9.67 -6.40
N ASN A 30 6.78 -9.05 -6.59
CA ASN A 30 7.46 -9.00 -7.89
C ASN A 30 8.12 -10.31 -8.31
N ASN A 31 8.21 -11.32 -7.44
CA ASN A 31 8.77 -12.64 -7.75
C ASN A 31 10.20 -12.56 -8.35
N GLY A 32 11.10 -11.83 -7.67
CA GLY A 32 12.49 -11.62 -8.11
C GLY A 32 12.65 -10.64 -9.29
N HIS A 33 11.58 -10.15 -9.90
CA HIS A 33 11.66 -9.19 -11.00
C HIS A 33 11.94 -7.76 -10.51
N VAL A 34 12.89 -7.08 -11.15
CA VAL A 34 13.19 -5.67 -10.85
C VAL A 34 12.01 -4.77 -11.23
N ASN A 35 11.45 -4.06 -10.26
CA ASN A 35 10.33 -3.13 -10.44
C ASN A 35 10.59 -1.76 -9.81
N GLN A 36 10.18 -0.69 -10.49
CA GLN A 36 10.22 0.69 -10.00
C GLN A 36 9.28 0.96 -8.82
N ALA A 37 8.24 0.13 -8.62
CA ALA A 37 7.30 0.24 -7.51
C ALA A 37 8.03 0.22 -6.15
N MET A 38 9.00 -0.70 -5.96
CA MET A 38 9.76 -0.79 -4.71
C MET A 38 10.54 0.49 -4.40
N ARG A 39 11.16 1.12 -5.40
CA ARG A 39 11.82 2.43 -5.24
C ARG A 39 10.82 3.47 -4.72
N CYS A 40 9.65 3.56 -5.36
CA CYS A 40 8.63 4.55 -5.03
C CYS A 40 8.09 4.33 -3.61
N LEU A 41 7.75 3.09 -3.26
CA LEU A 41 7.21 2.73 -1.95
C LEU A 41 8.23 2.96 -0.83
N ARG A 42 9.51 2.59 -1.02
CA ARG A 42 10.58 2.93 -0.08
C ARG A 42 10.68 4.45 0.17
N GLY A 43 10.58 5.25 -0.89
CA GLY A 43 10.59 6.71 -0.79
C GLY A 43 9.38 7.28 -0.05
N MET A 44 8.18 6.73 -0.30
CA MET A 44 6.96 7.09 0.43
C MET A 44 7.06 6.72 1.91
N SER A 45 7.54 5.52 2.23
CA SER A 45 7.79 5.06 3.59
C SER A 45 8.77 5.95 4.34
N ALA A 46 9.89 6.33 3.70
CA ALA A 46 10.86 7.25 4.28
C ALA A 46 10.24 8.62 4.59
N THR A 47 9.48 9.19 3.65
CA THR A 47 8.78 10.47 3.84
C THR A 47 7.73 10.38 4.96
N PHE A 48 7.02 9.27 5.03
CA PHE A 48 6.05 9.01 6.09
C PHE A 48 6.74 8.96 7.47
N PHE A 49 7.86 8.26 7.60
CA PHE A 49 8.63 8.22 8.84
C PHE A 49 9.26 9.57 9.22
N GLU A 50 9.73 10.36 8.25
CA GLU A 50 10.14 11.75 8.49
C GLU A 50 8.98 12.55 9.12
N ARG A 51 7.76 12.44 8.56
CA ARG A 51 6.58 13.08 9.12
C ARG A 51 6.24 12.56 10.50
N VAL A 52 6.32 11.26 10.75
CA VAL A 52 6.07 10.67 12.07
C VAL A 52 7.01 11.28 13.12
N ARG A 53 8.31 11.37 12.80
CA ARG A 53 9.34 11.89 13.71
C ARG A 53 9.21 13.39 14.00
N VAL A 54 8.57 14.17 13.13
CA VAL A 54 8.26 15.58 13.43
C VAL A 54 7.32 15.70 14.65
N TYR A 55 6.35 14.78 14.79
CA TYR A 55 5.38 14.77 15.90
C TYR A 55 5.80 13.85 17.05
N ASN A 56 6.67 12.89 16.77
CA ASN A 56 7.10 11.82 17.69
C ASN A 56 8.62 11.64 17.57
N PRO A 57 9.45 12.59 18.05
CA PRO A 57 10.89 12.62 17.78
C PRO A 57 11.64 11.37 18.26
N ASP A 58 11.19 10.78 19.37
CA ASP A 58 11.82 9.61 19.99
C ASP A 58 11.20 8.28 19.53
N LEU A 59 10.21 8.27 18.62
CA LEU A 59 9.55 7.06 18.16
C LEU A 59 10.45 6.30 17.16
N PRO A 60 10.91 5.07 17.48
CA PRO A 60 11.62 4.26 16.50
C PRO A 60 10.68 3.90 15.36
N CYS A 61 11.17 3.99 14.12
CA CYS A 61 10.42 3.62 12.93
C CYS A 61 11.24 2.63 12.11
N GLU A 62 10.65 1.49 11.76
CA GLU A 62 11.33 0.36 11.14
C GLU A 62 10.62 -0.03 9.84
N LEU A 63 11.39 -0.13 8.75
CA LEU A 63 10.90 -0.60 7.46
C LEU A 63 11.36 -2.05 7.27
N TYR A 64 10.40 -2.92 7.01
CA TYR A 64 10.63 -4.30 6.65
C TYR A 64 10.23 -4.54 5.21
N GLU A 65 10.93 -5.47 4.56
CA GLU A 65 10.60 -5.93 3.22
C GLU A 65 10.66 -7.45 3.21
N VAL A 66 9.64 -8.08 2.63
CA VAL A 66 9.54 -9.53 2.49
C VAL A 66 9.06 -9.83 1.07
N SER A 67 9.65 -10.83 0.42
CA SER A 67 9.32 -11.22 -0.96
C SER A 67 8.75 -12.63 -0.96
N PRO A 68 7.55 -12.87 -0.38
CA PRO A 68 7.03 -14.20 -0.09
C PRO A 68 6.90 -15.07 -1.35
N ARG A 69 6.64 -14.45 -2.50
CA ARG A 69 6.52 -15.14 -3.79
C ARG A 69 7.85 -15.65 -4.36
N ASP A 70 8.95 -15.00 -4.00
CA ASP A 70 10.31 -15.37 -4.40
C ASP A 70 10.96 -16.32 -3.37
N THR A 71 10.83 -16.01 -2.08
CA THR A 71 11.57 -16.70 -1.01
C THR A 71 10.75 -17.69 -0.20
N ASN A 72 9.40 -17.68 -0.30
CA ASN A 72 8.48 -18.34 0.63
C ASN A 72 8.63 -17.90 2.10
N ASP A 73 9.32 -16.80 2.39
CA ASP A 73 9.38 -16.27 3.74
C ASP A 73 7.97 -15.85 4.21
N PRO A 74 7.60 -16.14 5.47
CA PRO A 74 6.30 -15.77 5.99
C PRO A 74 6.18 -14.25 6.12
N ILE A 75 4.97 -13.73 5.91
CA ILE A 75 4.70 -12.31 6.11
C ILE A 75 4.79 -12.00 7.61
N PRO A 76 5.65 -11.07 8.05
CA PRO A 76 5.82 -10.77 9.47
C PRO A 76 4.52 -10.35 10.15
N ARG A 77 4.25 -10.79 11.38
CA ARG A 77 3.00 -10.48 12.11
C ARG A 77 3.14 -9.39 13.16
N ASP A 78 4.34 -8.87 13.34
CA ASP A 78 4.68 -7.86 14.34
C ASP A 78 4.90 -6.47 13.73
N CYS A 79 4.47 -6.26 12.48
CA CYS A 79 4.35 -4.94 11.88
C CYS A 79 2.94 -4.36 12.09
N ASP A 80 2.83 -3.04 12.02
CA ASP A 80 1.56 -2.33 12.23
C ASP A 80 0.88 -2.00 10.88
N LEU A 81 1.69 -1.64 9.87
CA LEU A 81 1.23 -1.23 8.55
C LEU A 81 1.87 -2.12 7.47
N TYR A 82 1.11 -2.45 6.44
CA TYR A 82 1.53 -3.32 5.34
C TYR A 82 1.14 -2.72 3.99
N ILE A 83 2.05 -2.75 3.04
CA ILE A 83 1.78 -2.39 1.64
C ILE A 83 2.14 -3.58 0.75
N GLY A 84 1.14 -4.21 0.15
CA GLY A 84 1.33 -5.26 -0.85
C GLY A 84 1.50 -4.66 -2.23
N THR A 85 2.60 -4.99 -2.91
CA THR A 85 2.89 -4.43 -4.23
C THR A 85 2.09 -5.10 -5.33
N GLY A 86 2.11 -4.49 -6.52
CA GLY A 86 1.85 -5.24 -7.75
C GLY A 86 2.91 -6.32 -8.00
N GLY A 87 2.73 -7.07 -9.07
CA GLY A 87 3.62 -8.16 -9.46
C GLY A 87 3.29 -8.66 -10.87
N PRO A 88 4.24 -9.31 -11.55
CA PRO A 88 4.00 -9.90 -12.86
C PRO A 88 3.24 -11.24 -12.76
N GLY A 89 2.75 -11.75 -13.88
CA GLY A 89 2.16 -13.08 -13.97
C GLY A 89 0.67 -13.14 -13.64
N SER A 90 0.16 -14.36 -13.56
CA SER A 90 -1.22 -14.65 -13.19
C SER A 90 -1.37 -14.64 -11.67
N PRO A 91 -2.47 -14.11 -11.13
CA PRO A 91 -2.78 -14.32 -9.72
C PRO A 91 -3.04 -15.80 -9.39
N PHE A 92 -3.19 -16.68 -10.39
CA PHE A 92 -3.39 -18.13 -10.22
C PHE A 92 -2.10 -18.98 -10.37
N ASP A 93 -0.97 -18.39 -10.78
CA ASP A 93 0.25 -19.17 -11.12
C ASP A 93 0.79 -19.98 -9.93
N ASP A 94 0.54 -19.49 -8.71
CA ASP A 94 1.14 -20.00 -7.48
C ASP A 94 0.12 -20.69 -6.55
N ASP A 95 -1.04 -21.09 -7.08
CA ASP A 95 -2.07 -21.78 -6.31
C ASP A 95 -1.50 -23.04 -5.64
N GLY A 96 -1.65 -23.11 -4.31
CA GLY A 96 -1.13 -24.21 -3.51
C GLY A 96 0.31 -24.04 -3.03
N GLN A 97 1.00 -22.95 -3.36
CA GLN A 97 2.30 -22.64 -2.79
C GLN A 97 2.17 -22.19 -1.32
N PRO A 98 3.14 -22.54 -0.43
CA PRO A 98 3.07 -22.21 1.00
C PRO A 98 2.78 -20.73 1.28
N TRP A 99 3.39 -19.83 0.52
CA TRP A 99 3.23 -18.39 0.70
C TRP A 99 1.78 -17.91 0.44
N THR A 100 1.02 -18.57 -0.44
CA THR A 100 -0.38 -18.20 -0.72
C THR A 100 -1.28 -18.48 0.49
N TYR A 101 -1.04 -19.59 1.19
CA TYR A 101 -1.74 -19.92 2.44
C TYR A 101 -1.33 -18.99 3.58
N ASP A 102 -0.04 -18.62 3.66
CA ASP A 102 0.42 -17.64 4.65
C ASP A 102 -0.20 -16.25 4.43
N LEU A 103 -0.31 -15.83 3.16
CA LEU A 103 -1.00 -14.60 2.79
C LEU A 103 -2.48 -14.66 3.15
N GLY A 104 -3.18 -15.75 2.88
CA GLY A 104 -4.59 -15.88 3.27
C GLY A 104 -4.77 -15.73 4.78
N ARG A 105 -3.97 -16.46 5.57
CA ARG A 105 -3.96 -16.35 7.03
C ARG A 105 -3.64 -14.93 7.49
N PHE A 106 -2.71 -14.24 6.82
CA PHE A 106 -2.33 -12.86 7.14
C PHE A 106 -3.51 -11.90 7.02
N LEU A 107 -4.27 -12.04 5.93
CA LEU A 107 -5.43 -11.20 5.67
C LEU A 107 -6.51 -11.43 6.74
N ASP A 108 -6.79 -12.68 7.10
CA ASP A 108 -7.74 -13.02 8.16
C ASP A 108 -7.30 -12.44 9.52
N GLU A 109 -6.05 -12.65 9.92
CA GLU A 109 -5.49 -12.12 11.16
C GLU A 109 -5.46 -10.58 11.20
N THR A 110 -5.35 -9.93 10.04
CA THR A 110 -5.44 -8.47 9.91
C THR A 110 -6.85 -8.00 10.25
N VAL A 111 -7.88 -8.62 9.67
CA VAL A 111 -9.30 -8.32 9.98
C VAL A 111 -9.58 -8.55 11.46
N GLU A 112 -9.16 -9.69 11.99
CA GLU A 112 -9.33 -10.00 13.42
C GLU A 112 -8.66 -8.98 14.34
N SER A 113 -7.48 -8.47 13.96
CA SER A 113 -6.77 -7.46 14.75
C SER A 113 -7.56 -6.16 14.86
N VAL A 114 -8.24 -5.75 13.79
CA VAL A 114 -9.07 -4.55 13.79
C VAL A 114 -10.34 -4.76 14.62
N HIS A 115 -10.96 -5.95 14.54
CA HIS A 115 -12.10 -6.28 15.40
C HIS A 115 -11.75 -6.31 16.89
N ARG A 116 -10.56 -6.80 17.26
CA ARG A 116 -10.06 -6.72 18.64
C ARG A 116 -9.79 -5.27 19.07
N GLY A 117 -9.42 -4.41 18.12
CA GLY A 117 -9.09 -3.01 18.37
C GLY A 117 -7.81 -2.83 19.18
N GLY A 118 -7.60 -1.62 19.67
CA GLY A 118 -6.47 -1.28 20.54
C GLY A 118 -5.16 -1.08 19.80
N ALA A 119 -4.05 -1.32 20.50
CA ALA A 119 -2.72 -0.95 20.04
C ALA A 119 -2.20 -1.84 18.90
N ASP A 120 -2.59 -3.13 18.88
CA ASP A 120 -2.07 -4.17 17.98
C ASP A 120 -2.86 -4.31 16.67
N GLN A 121 -3.66 -3.30 16.30
CA GLN A 121 -4.34 -3.27 15.02
C GLN A 121 -3.33 -3.23 13.88
N ARG A 122 -3.58 -4.08 12.86
CA ARG A 122 -2.82 -4.13 11.62
C ARG A 122 -3.65 -3.53 10.49
N ALA A 123 -2.98 -3.00 9.47
CA ALA A 123 -3.65 -2.56 8.25
C ALA A 123 -2.85 -2.92 7.00
N MET A 124 -3.55 -3.32 5.95
CA MET A 124 -3.01 -3.69 4.65
C MET A 124 -3.54 -2.79 3.54
N PHE A 125 -2.63 -2.26 2.73
CA PHE A 125 -2.93 -1.61 1.46
C PHE A 125 -2.45 -2.46 0.29
N ALA A 126 -3.36 -3.02 -0.50
CA ALA A 126 -3.02 -3.97 -1.55
C ALA A 126 -3.11 -3.34 -2.95
N ILE A 127 -2.02 -3.43 -3.73
CA ILE A 127 -1.88 -2.78 -5.05
C ILE A 127 -1.82 -3.84 -6.15
N CYS A 128 -2.59 -3.64 -7.23
CA CYS A 128 -2.55 -4.43 -8.47
C CYS A 128 -2.60 -5.96 -8.22
N HIS A 129 -1.49 -6.69 -8.33
CA HIS A 129 -1.44 -8.13 -8.05
C HIS A 129 -1.85 -8.45 -6.60
N SER A 130 -1.41 -7.67 -5.61
CA SER A 130 -1.88 -7.86 -4.23
C SER A 130 -3.39 -7.62 -4.10
N PHE A 131 -3.96 -6.67 -4.87
CA PHE A 131 -5.41 -6.47 -4.94
C PHE A 131 -6.11 -7.73 -5.48
N GLU A 132 -5.57 -8.34 -6.54
CA GLU A 132 -6.11 -9.57 -7.11
C GLU A 132 -6.09 -10.71 -6.09
N MET A 133 -4.98 -10.87 -5.34
CA MET A 133 -4.88 -11.88 -4.28
C MET A 133 -5.88 -11.66 -3.15
N VAL A 134 -6.08 -10.40 -2.72
CA VAL A 134 -7.07 -10.05 -1.70
C VAL A 134 -8.49 -10.35 -2.19
N VAL A 135 -8.82 -9.99 -3.43
CA VAL A 135 -10.13 -10.27 -4.04
C VAL A 135 -10.38 -11.78 -4.12
N ARG A 136 -9.37 -12.57 -4.48
CA ARG A 136 -9.46 -14.03 -4.53
C ARG A 136 -9.66 -14.65 -3.15
N HIS A 137 -8.88 -14.21 -2.15
CA HIS A 137 -8.95 -14.75 -0.79
C HIS A 137 -10.35 -14.58 -0.18
N PHE A 138 -10.92 -13.38 -0.29
CA PHE A 138 -12.26 -13.09 0.23
C PHE A 138 -13.40 -13.45 -0.73
N ASP A 139 -13.07 -13.89 -1.95
CA ASP A 139 -14.02 -14.31 -2.99
C ASP A 139 -15.14 -13.27 -3.25
N VAL A 140 -14.77 -11.99 -3.24
CA VAL A 140 -15.71 -10.85 -3.38
C VAL A 140 -15.97 -10.47 -4.84
N ALA A 141 -15.14 -10.93 -5.77
CA ALA A 141 -15.31 -10.69 -7.20
C ALA A 141 -14.59 -11.76 -8.01
N LYS A 142 -14.97 -11.90 -9.28
CA LYS A 142 -14.29 -12.79 -10.23
C LYS A 142 -13.03 -12.13 -10.78
N ILE A 143 -11.88 -12.79 -10.64
CA ILE A 143 -10.68 -12.43 -11.38
C ILE A 143 -10.68 -13.09 -12.77
N ALA A 144 -10.54 -12.29 -13.82
CA ALA A 144 -10.57 -12.76 -15.21
C ALA A 144 -9.41 -12.16 -16.03
N PRO A 145 -8.90 -12.90 -17.04
CA PRO A 145 -7.94 -12.35 -17.97
C PRO A 145 -8.62 -11.36 -18.92
N ARG A 146 -7.92 -10.30 -19.27
CA ARG A 146 -8.35 -9.36 -20.29
C ARG A 146 -7.98 -9.87 -21.68
N ILE A 147 -8.84 -9.60 -22.66
CA ILE A 147 -8.51 -9.81 -24.07
C ILE A 147 -7.36 -8.87 -24.46
N ASP A 148 -7.50 -7.60 -24.11
CA ASP A 148 -6.48 -6.57 -24.32
C ASP A 148 -5.94 -6.06 -22.99
N ARG A 149 -4.61 -5.99 -22.91
CA ARG A 149 -3.91 -5.38 -21.76
C ARG A 149 -4.41 -3.97 -21.53
N LYS A 150 -4.69 -3.62 -20.28
CA LYS A 150 -4.94 -2.24 -19.86
C LYS A 150 -3.63 -1.59 -19.46
N PHE A 151 -3.25 -0.49 -20.10
CA PHE A 151 -1.96 0.13 -19.83
C PHE A 151 -1.90 1.63 -20.12
N GLY A 152 -1.10 2.36 -19.34
CA GLY A 152 -0.87 3.81 -19.43
C GLY A 152 -1.59 4.60 -18.34
N ILE A 153 -1.67 5.92 -18.47
CA ILE A 153 -2.35 6.75 -17.45
C ILE A 153 -3.84 6.86 -17.78
N MET A 154 -4.67 6.39 -16.86
CA MET A 154 -6.10 6.24 -17.05
C MET A 154 -6.90 6.97 -15.98
N PRO A 155 -8.08 7.52 -16.32
CA PRO A 155 -9.02 8.01 -15.33
C PRO A 155 -9.66 6.83 -14.59
N ILE A 156 -9.75 6.95 -13.28
CA ILE A 156 -10.40 6.01 -12.36
C ILE A 156 -11.62 6.73 -11.78
N TYR A 157 -12.81 6.14 -11.85
CA TYR A 157 -14.05 6.80 -11.46
C TYR A 157 -14.52 6.31 -10.11
N MET A 158 -14.81 7.24 -9.20
CA MET A 158 -15.28 6.92 -7.86
C MET A 158 -16.78 6.63 -7.87
N THR A 159 -17.20 5.68 -7.05
CA THR A 159 -18.61 5.50 -6.67
C THR A 159 -19.05 6.62 -5.73
N THR A 160 -20.32 6.66 -5.35
CA THR A 160 -20.82 7.57 -4.31
C THR A 160 -20.12 7.29 -2.99
N GLU A 161 -19.95 6.01 -2.66
CA GLU A 161 -19.29 5.56 -1.45
C GLU A 161 -17.79 5.90 -1.49
N GLY A 162 -17.13 5.73 -2.63
CA GLY A 162 -15.75 6.16 -2.84
C GLY A 162 -15.53 7.65 -2.62
N GLN A 163 -16.46 8.49 -3.08
CA GLN A 163 -16.40 9.94 -2.86
C GLN A 163 -16.53 10.33 -1.38
N ALA A 164 -17.25 9.55 -0.59
CA ALA A 164 -17.37 9.75 0.86
C ALA A 164 -16.21 9.10 1.64
N HIS A 165 -15.60 8.06 1.08
CA HIS A 165 -14.59 7.27 1.78
C HIS A 165 -13.27 8.05 1.92
N PRO A 166 -12.64 8.11 3.12
CA PRO A 166 -11.44 8.94 3.34
C PRO A 166 -10.24 8.59 2.45
N LEU A 167 -10.21 7.39 1.87
CA LEU A 167 -9.17 6.99 0.91
C LEU A 167 -9.25 7.80 -0.40
N LEU A 168 -10.47 8.02 -0.91
CA LEU A 168 -10.69 8.59 -2.25
C LEU A 168 -11.40 9.95 -2.24
N ALA A 169 -11.98 10.37 -1.12
CA ALA A 169 -12.66 11.66 -0.97
C ALA A 169 -11.84 12.88 -1.46
N PRO A 170 -10.50 12.96 -1.29
CA PRO A 170 -9.72 14.11 -1.77
C PRO A 170 -9.77 14.32 -3.29
N PHE A 171 -10.15 13.30 -4.05
CA PHE A 171 -10.11 13.31 -5.51
C PHE A 171 -11.47 13.59 -6.18
N GLY A 172 -12.56 13.67 -5.42
CA GLY A 172 -13.89 13.91 -5.97
C GLY A 172 -14.36 12.77 -6.88
N ASP A 173 -14.85 13.09 -8.08
CA ASP A 173 -15.52 12.12 -8.94
C ASP A 173 -14.57 11.19 -9.72
N ARG A 174 -13.30 11.57 -9.86
CA ARG A 174 -12.26 10.76 -10.51
C ARG A 174 -10.85 11.12 -10.09
N LEU A 175 -9.94 10.14 -10.18
CA LEU A 175 -8.49 10.35 -10.11
C LEU A 175 -7.82 9.83 -11.38
N PHE A 176 -6.52 10.07 -11.51
CA PHE A 176 -5.71 9.54 -12.62
C PHE A 176 -4.56 8.73 -12.06
N ALA A 177 -4.38 7.51 -12.55
CA ALA A 177 -3.33 6.60 -12.10
C ALA A 177 -2.73 5.85 -13.27
N PHE A 178 -1.52 5.33 -13.06
CA PHE A 178 -0.92 4.41 -13.99
C PHE A 178 -1.58 3.03 -13.87
N GLU A 179 -1.94 2.44 -14.99
CA GLU A 179 -2.39 1.05 -15.10
C GLU A 179 -1.39 0.28 -15.97
N HIS A 180 -1.15 -1.00 -15.64
CA HIS A 180 -0.42 -1.94 -16.49
C HIS A 180 -0.79 -3.37 -16.08
N ARG A 181 -1.93 -3.87 -16.57
CA ARG A 181 -2.54 -5.13 -16.12
C ARG A 181 -3.13 -5.96 -17.24
N ASN A 182 -2.97 -7.28 -17.12
CA ASN A 182 -3.59 -8.29 -17.98
C ASN A 182 -4.79 -8.97 -17.30
N TRP A 183 -5.01 -8.69 -16.03
CA TRP A 183 -6.08 -9.26 -15.22
C TRP A 183 -7.00 -8.16 -14.69
N GLU A 184 -8.21 -8.55 -14.34
CA GLU A 184 -9.21 -7.66 -13.79
C GLU A 184 -10.15 -8.36 -12.83
N ALA A 185 -10.55 -7.65 -11.77
CA ALA A 185 -11.70 -8.01 -10.97
C ALA A 185 -12.99 -7.49 -11.61
N ILE A 186 -13.92 -8.40 -11.90
CA ILE A 186 -15.25 -8.12 -12.47
C ILE A 186 -16.31 -8.90 -11.67
N ASP A 187 -17.58 -8.65 -11.95
CA ASP A 187 -18.70 -9.41 -11.38
C ASP A 187 -18.66 -9.44 -9.83
N LEU A 188 -18.70 -8.25 -9.21
CA LEU A 188 -18.69 -8.09 -7.76
C LEU A 188 -19.86 -8.84 -7.10
N ASP A 189 -19.56 -9.64 -6.07
CA ASP A 189 -20.55 -10.17 -5.13
C ASP A 189 -20.74 -9.15 -4.00
N GLU A 190 -21.66 -8.20 -4.21
CA GLU A 190 -21.97 -7.14 -3.24
C GLU A 190 -22.43 -7.70 -1.89
N ARG A 191 -23.07 -8.88 -1.87
CA ARG A 191 -23.52 -9.53 -0.62
C ARG A 191 -22.32 -10.02 0.18
N LYS A 192 -21.35 -10.69 -0.44
CA LYS A 192 -20.11 -11.12 0.24
C LYS A 192 -19.30 -9.93 0.72
N LEU A 193 -19.14 -8.90 -0.13
CA LEU A 193 -18.44 -7.69 0.25
C LEU A 193 -19.10 -7.01 1.48
N ALA A 194 -20.42 -6.85 1.47
CA ALA A 194 -21.15 -6.27 2.58
C ALA A 194 -21.08 -7.13 3.86
N ALA A 195 -21.06 -8.47 3.74
CA ALA A 195 -20.89 -9.37 4.87
C ALA A 195 -19.52 -9.23 5.56
N LEU A 196 -18.51 -8.77 4.84
CA LEU A 196 -17.19 -8.41 5.38
C LEU A 196 -17.14 -6.98 5.93
N GLY A 197 -18.22 -6.20 5.83
CA GLY A 197 -18.24 -4.77 6.14
C GLY A 197 -17.56 -3.90 5.07
N GLY A 198 -17.25 -4.47 3.90
CA GLY A 198 -16.56 -3.80 2.81
C GLY A 198 -17.49 -2.96 1.93
N THR A 199 -16.89 -2.17 1.03
CA THR A 199 -17.60 -1.28 0.11
C THR A 199 -16.79 -1.06 -1.18
N LEU A 200 -17.53 -0.94 -2.29
CA LEU A 200 -16.94 -0.62 -3.59
C LEU A 200 -16.63 0.87 -3.69
N LEU A 201 -15.36 1.22 -3.94
CA LEU A 201 -14.90 2.61 -3.95
C LEU A 201 -14.69 3.18 -5.35
N ALA A 202 -14.23 2.37 -6.30
CA ALA A 202 -13.90 2.86 -7.64
C ALA A 202 -14.06 1.81 -8.76
N ARG A 203 -14.32 2.30 -9.97
CA ARG A 203 -14.57 1.51 -11.19
C ARG A 203 -13.84 2.09 -12.41
N GLU A 204 -13.62 1.24 -13.42
CA GLU A 204 -13.04 1.63 -14.71
C GLU A 204 -13.96 2.53 -15.54
N SER A 205 -15.27 2.43 -15.30
CA SER A 205 -16.29 3.22 -16.00
C SER A 205 -17.25 3.86 -15.01
N ARG A 206 -17.67 5.09 -15.29
CA ARG A 206 -18.66 5.82 -14.47
C ARG A 206 -19.99 5.08 -14.39
N ASP A 207 -20.42 4.49 -15.49
CA ASP A 207 -21.62 3.65 -15.61
C ASP A 207 -21.34 2.15 -15.31
N GLY A 208 -20.10 1.81 -14.96
CA GLY A 208 -19.65 0.44 -14.73
C GLY A 208 -19.46 -0.43 -15.98
N ILE A 209 -19.66 0.09 -17.20
CA ILE A 209 -19.64 -0.73 -18.43
C ILE A 209 -18.88 -0.07 -19.60
N SER A 210 -19.14 1.21 -19.89
CA SER A 210 -18.75 1.87 -21.16
C SER A 210 -17.27 1.83 -21.53
N LYS A 211 -16.37 1.81 -20.55
CA LYS A 211 -14.90 1.80 -20.72
C LYS A 211 -14.25 0.53 -20.15
N GLY A 212 -15.06 -0.44 -19.73
CA GLY A 212 -14.64 -1.64 -19.01
C GLY A 212 -15.42 -1.83 -17.71
N ARG A 213 -15.52 -3.09 -17.27
CA ARG A 213 -16.29 -3.49 -16.08
C ARG A 213 -15.44 -3.64 -14.82
N ALA A 214 -14.14 -3.34 -14.91
CA ALA A 214 -13.24 -3.62 -13.81
C ALA A 214 -13.57 -2.80 -12.56
N ILE A 215 -13.51 -3.50 -11.43
CA ILE A 215 -13.44 -2.93 -10.09
C ILE A 215 -12.02 -2.44 -9.88
N LEU A 216 -11.87 -1.19 -9.44
CA LEU A 216 -10.56 -0.54 -9.34
C LEU A 216 -10.17 -0.13 -7.92
N GLY A 217 -11.13 -0.06 -6.99
CA GLY A 217 -10.85 0.24 -5.59
C GLY A 217 -11.91 -0.36 -4.67
N LEU A 218 -11.46 -0.97 -3.57
CA LEU A 218 -12.30 -1.60 -2.55
C LEU A 218 -11.80 -1.19 -1.15
N ASP A 219 -12.73 -0.90 -0.25
CA ASP A 219 -12.53 -1.13 1.18
C ASP A 219 -13.04 -2.56 1.40
N VAL A 220 -12.13 -3.54 1.50
CA VAL A 220 -12.51 -4.95 1.32
C VAL A 220 -13.10 -5.52 2.60
N ALA A 221 -12.43 -5.23 3.72
CA ALA A 221 -12.75 -5.69 5.06
C ALA A 221 -12.04 -4.75 6.06
N PRO A 222 -12.40 -4.77 7.36
CA PRO A 222 -11.74 -3.96 8.38
C PRO A 222 -10.22 -4.07 8.32
N GLY A 223 -9.56 -2.95 8.04
CA GLY A 223 -8.11 -2.86 7.95
C GLY A 223 -7.51 -3.16 6.58
N ILE A 224 -8.31 -3.59 5.60
CA ILE A 224 -7.83 -4.00 4.27
C ILE A 224 -8.48 -3.13 3.20
N GLU A 225 -7.67 -2.27 2.59
CA GLU A 225 -8.06 -1.48 1.42
C GLU A 225 -7.20 -1.88 0.23
N ALA A 226 -7.79 -1.90 -0.95
CA ALA A 226 -7.11 -2.43 -2.12
C ALA A 226 -7.45 -1.63 -3.37
N VAL A 227 -6.46 -1.46 -4.25
CA VAL A 227 -6.60 -0.79 -5.55
C VAL A 227 -5.94 -1.61 -6.66
N GLN A 228 -6.60 -1.68 -7.82
CA GLN A 228 -6.10 -2.44 -8.97
C GLN A 228 -5.04 -1.65 -9.78
N PHE A 229 -5.05 -0.32 -9.68
CA PHE A 229 -4.11 0.58 -10.37
C PHE A 229 -2.85 0.85 -9.53
N HIS A 230 -1.88 1.59 -10.08
CA HIS A 230 -0.59 1.90 -9.46
C HIS A 230 -0.51 3.35 -8.98
N PRO A 231 -0.99 3.66 -7.76
CA PRO A 231 -0.87 5.00 -7.19
C PRO A 231 0.55 5.36 -6.76
N GLU A 232 1.44 4.38 -6.66
CA GLU A 232 2.86 4.55 -6.33
C GLU A 232 3.68 5.09 -7.51
N ALA A 233 3.15 5.07 -8.73
CA ALA A 233 3.90 5.44 -9.93
C ALA A 233 4.29 6.94 -9.92
N ASP A 234 5.59 7.21 -9.88
CA ASP A 234 6.15 8.55 -9.99
C ASP A 234 6.30 9.02 -11.46
N ARG A 235 6.61 10.31 -11.64
CA ARG A 235 6.76 10.88 -12.98
C ARG A 235 7.87 10.19 -13.76
N ALA A 236 9.01 9.93 -13.14
CA ALA A 236 10.17 9.33 -13.80
C ALA A 236 9.86 7.93 -14.34
N GLY A 237 9.18 7.09 -13.55
CA GLY A 237 8.77 5.74 -13.95
C GLY A 237 7.80 5.76 -15.12
N VAL A 238 6.79 6.64 -15.06
CA VAL A 238 5.80 6.76 -16.14
C VAL A 238 6.42 7.34 -17.41
N VAL A 239 7.25 8.37 -17.31
CA VAL A 239 7.97 8.95 -18.47
C VAL A 239 8.87 7.92 -19.11
N ASN A 240 9.64 7.16 -18.33
CA ASN A 240 10.50 6.11 -18.85
C ASN A 240 9.70 5.04 -19.61
N TRP A 241 8.50 4.69 -19.13
CA TRP A 241 7.63 3.73 -19.82
C TRP A 241 7.06 4.31 -21.12
N ILE A 242 6.51 5.53 -21.11
CA ILE A 242 5.87 6.16 -22.29
C ILE A 242 6.89 6.51 -23.38
N SER A 243 8.13 6.89 -23.01
CA SER A 243 9.15 7.36 -23.97
C SER A 243 9.71 6.24 -24.86
N ARG A 244 9.41 4.97 -24.55
CA ARG A 244 9.83 3.82 -25.34
C ARG A 244 8.99 3.74 -26.64
N PRO A 245 9.60 3.77 -27.83
CA PRO A 245 8.87 3.81 -29.11
C PRO A 245 7.85 2.68 -29.27
N GLU A 246 8.18 1.48 -28.80
CA GLU A 246 7.31 0.31 -28.84
C GLU A 246 6.08 0.47 -27.93
N GLN A 247 6.23 1.11 -26.77
CA GLN A 247 5.12 1.35 -25.85
C GLN A 247 4.21 2.46 -26.38
N ALA A 248 4.80 3.52 -26.94
CA ALA A 248 4.05 4.57 -27.62
C ALA A 248 3.27 4.02 -28.84
N ALA A 249 3.89 3.19 -29.66
CA ALA A 249 3.24 2.54 -30.80
C ALA A 249 2.11 1.61 -30.37
N ALA A 250 2.35 0.75 -29.37
CA ALA A 250 1.32 -0.11 -28.81
C ALA A 250 0.15 0.69 -28.24
N PHE A 251 0.43 1.78 -27.50
CA PHE A 251 -0.61 2.64 -26.93
C PHE A 251 -1.47 3.28 -28.03
N LYS A 252 -0.83 3.82 -29.08
CA LYS A 252 -1.53 4.43 -30.21
C LYS A 252 -2.38 3.41 -30.97
N ALA A 253 -1.89 2.18 -31.12
CA ALA A 253 -2.64 1.09 -31.74
C ALA A 253 -3.88 0.71 -30.92
N THR A 254 -3.76 0.64 -29.59
CA THR A 254 -4.86 0.25 -28.70
C THR A 254 -5.88 1.38 -28.45
N TYR A 255 -5.42 2.61 -28.21
CA TYR A 255 -6.26 3.71 -27.71
C TYR A 255 -6.39 4.90 -28.66
N GLY A 256 -5.63 4.92 -29.77
CA GLY A 256 -5.60 6.00 -30.74
C GLY A 256 -4.73 7.20 -30.34
N GLU A 257 -4.37 8.01 -31.33
CA GLU A 257 -3.48 9.17 -31.17
C GLU A 257 -4.06 10.23 -30.21
N VAL A 258 -5.37 10.49 -30.26
CA VAL A 258 -6.02 11.48 -29.41
C VAL A 258 -5.86 11.14 -27.93
N THR A 259 -6.05 9.87 -27.57
CA THR A 259 -5.89 9.38 -26.20
C THR A 259 -4.42 9.42 -25.77
N TYR A 260 -3.49 9.07 -26.67
CA TYR A 260 -2.06 9.16 -26.41
C TYR A 260 -1.64 10.60 -26.04
N GLN A 261 -2.08 11.59 -26.82
CA GLN A 261 -1.80 12.99 -26.52
C GLN A 261 -2.45 13.45 -25.21
N ALA A 262 -3.66 12.96 -24.90
CA ALA A 262 -4.32 13.25 -23.62
C ALA A 262 -3.58 12.63 -22.42
N MET A 263 -3.00 11.44 -22.60
CA MET A 263 -2.13 10.79 -21.60
C MET A 263 -0.87 11.62 -21.36
N LEU A 264 -0.19 12.11 -22.40
CA LEU A 264 1.00 12.96 -22.24
C LEU A 264 0.70 14.23 -21.43
N ARG A 265 -0.39 14.94 -21.77
CA ARG A 265 -0.84 16.12 -21.01
C ARG A 265 -1.18 15.82 -19.55
N THR A 266 -1.42 14.56 -19.21
CA THR A 266 -1.73 14.17 -17.82
C THR A 266 -0.52 14.25 -16.91
N LEU A 267 0.68 14.05 -17.43
CA LEU A 267 1.90 14.10 -16.65
C LEU A 267 2.18 15.50 -16.10
N ASP A 268 1.83 16.53 -16.87
CA ASP A 268 2.11 17.93 -16.54
C ASP A 268 1.03 18.59 -15.68
N ASP A 269 -0.13 17.96 -15.51
CA ASP A 269 -1.20 18.47 -14.65
C ASP A 269 -0.99 17.97 -13.21
N PRO A 270 -0.62 18.85 -12.26
CA PRO A 270 -0.34 18.45 -10.88
C PRO A 270 -1.57 17.87 -10.16
N ARG A 271 -2.78 18.07 -10.69
CA ARG A 271 -4.02 17.54 -10.12
C ARG A 271 -4.32 16.08 -10.51
N ARG A 272 -3.45 15.46 -11.32
CA ARG A 272 -3.66 14.12 -11.87
C ARG A 272 -2.76 13.08 -11.19
N VAL A 273 -1.82 12.47 -11.92
CA VAL A 273 -0.97 11.39 -11.38
C VAL A 273 -0.16 11.89 -10.18
N ALA A 274 0.35 13.13 -10.26
CA ALA A 274 1.07 13.75 -9.16
C ALA A 274 0.24 13.82 -7.87
N ARG A 275 -1.05 14.19 -7.98
CA ARG A 275 -1.97 14.25 -6.85
C ARG A 275 -2.28 12.85 -6.30
N THR A 276 -2.48 11.86 -7.16
CA THR A 276 -2.67 10.46 -6.73
C THR A 276 -1.47 9.95 -5.94
N TYR A 277 -0.26 10.16 -6.45
CA TYR A 277 1.00 9.83 -5.79
C TYR A 277 1.13 10.53 -4.42
N THR A 278 0.73 11.80 -4.36
CA THR A 278 0.85 12.65 -3.16
C THR A 278 -0.10 12.22 -2.05
N LEU A 279 -1.35 11.88 -2.38
CA LEU A 279 -2.41 11.79 -1.39
C LEU A 279 -2.84 10.36 -1.05
N LEU A 280 -2.78 9.42 -2.00
CA LEU A 280 -3.46 8.13 -1.81
C LEU A 280 -2.78 7.25 -0.75
N ILE A 281 -1.57 6.74 -1.04
CA ILE A 281 -0.80 5.93 -0.08
C ILE A 281 -0.39 6.76 1.15
N PRO A 282 0.12 8.00 1.03
CA PRO A 282 0.48 8.79 2.21
C PRO A 282 -0.71 9.13 3.11
N GLY A 283 -1.88 9.38 2.53
CA GLY A 283 -3.13 9.61 3.26
C GLY A 283 -3.59 8.35 3.99
N TRP A 284 -3.51 7.19 3.33
CA TRP A 284 -3.77 5.89 3.94
C TRP A 284 -2.85 5.62 5.14
N LEU A 285 -1.52 5.77 4.96
CA LEU A 285 -0.52 5.60 6.03
C LEU A 285 -0.82 6.49 7.23
N THR A 286 -1.10 7.77 6.96
CA THR A 286 -1.43 8.77 7.99
C THR A 286 -2.68 8.37 8.76
N ARG A 287 -3.75 7.98 8.06
CA ARG A 287 -5.02 7.58 8.69
C ARG A 287 -4.84 6.33 9.55
N ARG A 288 -4.15 5.31 9.05
CA ARG A 288 -3.95 4.05 9.79
C ARG A 288 -3.03 4.24 11.00
N PHE A 289 -1.98 5.05 10.88
CA PHE A 289 -1.17 5.45 12.03
C PHE A 289 -2.01 6.16 13.11
N ASN A 290 -2.85 7.11 12.71
CA ASN A 290 -3.68 7.87 13.66
C ASN A 290 -4.69 7.01 14.41
N LEU A 291 -5.09 5.85 13.88
CA LEU A 291 -5.96 4.90 14.58
C LEU A 291 -5.25 4.21 15.75
N ILE A 292 -3.96 3.88 15.60
CA ILE A 292 -3.18 3.20 16.66
C ILE A 292 -2.50 4.18 17.61
N ALA A 293 -2.26 5.43 17.18
CA ALA A 293 -1.51 6.42 17.93
C ALA A 293 -2.01 6.63 19.38
N PRO A 294 -3.32 6.82 19.66
CA PRO A 294 -3.81 7.00 21.03
C PRO A 294 -3.57 5.78 21.92
N HIS A 295 -3.59 4.57 21.34
CA HIS A 295 -3.38 3.33 22.07
C HIS A 295 -1.89 3.04 22.35
N ARG A 296 -0.99 3.71 21.64
CA ARG A 296 0.47 3.54 21.73
C ARG A 296 1.17 4.72 22.40
N GLY A 297 0.42 5.75 22.81
CA GLY A 297 1.00 6.98 23.35
C GLY A 297 1.72 7.83 22.30
N TYR A 298 1.40 7.66 21.02
CA TYR A 298 1.93 8.51 19.95
C TYR A 298 1.06 9.77 19.79
N THR A 299 1.68 10.86 19.39
CA THR A 299 1.00 12.06 18.89
C THR A 299 0.47 11.80 17.47
N PRO A 300 -0.85 11.96 17.22
CA PRO A 300 -1.41 11.84 15.87
C PRO A 300 -0.81 12.86 14.88
N LEU A 301 -0.73 12.46 13.61
CA LEU A 301 -0.26 13.33 12.53
C LEU A 301 -1.39 14.20 11.98
N SER A 302 -1.03 15.37 11.48
CA SER A 302 -1.91 16.18 10.64
C SER A 302 -2.18 15.50 9.28
N PRO A 303 -3.27 15.89 8.57
CA PRO A 303 -3.51 15.45 7.20
C PRO A 303 -2.32 15.70 6.27
N VAL A 304 -2.17 14.87 5.24
CA VAL A 304 -1.14 15.07 4.21
C VAL A 304 -1.45 16.36 3.44
N PRO A 305 -0.48 17.28 3.30
CA PRO A 305 -0.66 18.47 2.48
C PRO A 305 -0.92 18.10 1.02
N ASP A 306 -1.88 18.77 0.36
CA ASP A 306 -2.13 18.65 -1.08
C ASP A 306 -1.12 19.50 -1.87
N VAL A 307 0.16 19.12 -1.74
CA VAL A 307 1.30 19.76 -2.41
C VAL A 307 2.15 18.65 -3.00
N VAL A 308 2.40 18.73 -4.31
CA VAL A 308 3.21 17.72 -5.02
C VAL A 308 4.61 17.68 -4.42
N PRO A 309 5.08 16.54 -3.90
CA PRO A 309 6.38 16.44 -3.28
C PRO A 309 7.49 16.45 -4.34
N GLU A 310 8.65 17.01 -4.02
CA GLU A 310 9.83 17.01 -4.90
C GLU A 310 10.19 15.59 -5.38
N ARG A 311 9.96 14.57 -4.53
CA ARG A 311 10.19 13.17 -4.85
C ARG A 311 9.35 12.66 -6.02
N PHE A 312 8.19 13.24 -6.31
CA PHE A 312 7.41 12.88 -7.50
C PHE A 312 8.17 13.17 -8.79
N THR A 313 9.02 14.20 -8.78
CA THR A 313 9.85 14.62 -9.91
C THR A 313 11.29 14.08 -9.87
N SER A 314 11.74 13.61 -8.71
CA SER A 314 13.11 13.13 -8.50
C SER A 314 13.32 11.69 -9.01
N THR A 315 14.49 11.41 -9.55
CA THR A 315 14.93 10.07 -9.97
C THR A 315 15.79 9.37 -8.92
N ALA A 316 16.16 10.05 -7.83
CA ALA A 316 17.10 9.56 -6.84
C ALA A 316 16.43 8.65 -5.79
N ALA A 317 17.02 7.48 -5.54
CA ALA A 317 16.66 6.65 -4.40
C ALA A 317 17.22 7.29 -3.11
N PRO A 318 16.46 7.31 -1.99
CA PRO A 318 16.96 7.88 -0.75
C PRO A 318 18.08 7.01 -0.15
N PRO A 319 18.99 7.57 0.65
CA PRO A 319 19.77 6.78 1.59
C PRO A 319 18.81 6.10 2.56
N ILE A 320 18.90 4.78 2.69
CA ILE A 320 18.05 4.00 3.60
C ILE A 320 18.50 4.33 5.03
N GLY A 321 17.88 5.34 5.65
CA GLY A 321 18.11 5.77 7.03
C GLY A 321 17.43 4.89 8.08
N GLY A 322 17.18 3.63 7.77
CA GLY A 322 16.65 2.62 8.68
C GLY A 322 17.38 1.32 8.42
N ARG A 323 17.71 0.55 9.46
CA ARG A 323 18.18 -0.82 9.25
C ARG A 323 17.06 -1.56 8.51
N ALA A 324 17.28 -1.90 7.24
CA ALA A 324 16.56 -3.00 6.62
C ALA A 324 16.97 -4.24 7.40
N SER A 325 16.16 -4.65 8.39
CA SER A 325 16.36 -5.91 9.08
C SER A 325 15.55 -6.96 8.36
N SER A 326 16.20 -7.97 7.80
CA SER A 326 15.58 -9.27 7.57
C SER A 326 15.12 -9.81 8.92
N PHE A 327 13.90 -10.32 9.02
CA PHE A 327 13.49 -11.07 10.20
C PHE A 327 14.44 -12.25 10.39
N PRO A 328 14.93 -12.53 11.62
CA PRO A 328 15.61 -13.78 11.86
C PRO A 328 14.62 -14.92 11.58
N THR A 329 14.98 -15.78 10.63
CA THR A 329 14.26 -17.03 10.35
C THR A 329 14.16 -17.79 11.67
N ALA A 330 12.95 -17.92 12.22
CA ALA A 330 12.77 -18.69 13.45
C ALA A 330 13.24 -20.13 13.20
N LEU A 331 14.26 -20.53 13.97
CA LEU A 331 14.94 -21.80 13.86
C LEU A 331 13.99 -22.99 13.94
N GLN A 332 14.33 -23.94 13.08
CA GLN A 332 13.87 -25.32 12.96
C GLN A 332 13.46 -26.01 14.26
N HIS A 333 12.40 -26.81 14.14
CA HIS A 333 11.95 -27.81 15.10
C HIS A 333 13.10 -28.50 15.84
N ALA A 334 13.06 -28.41 17.17
CA ALA A 334 13.73 -29.37 18.03
C ALA A 334 13.19 -30.79 17.74
N PRO A 335 14.05 -31.80 17.58
CA PRO A 335 13.59 -33.18 17.49
C PRO A 335 13.05 -33.60 18.87
N ASN A 336 11.82 -34.12 18.88
CA ASN A 336 11.28 -34.82 20.05
C ASN A 336 12.16 -36.03 20.35
N SER A 337 12.77 -36.01 21.53
CA SER A 337 13.28 -37.19 22.22
C SER A 337 12.12 -37.93 22.88
N ALA A 338 11.76 -39.09 22.34
CA ALA A 338 11.34 -40.32 23.03
C ALA A 338 11.10 -41.42 22.00
#